data_AF-A0A6A6E7K6-F1
#
_entry.id   AF-A0A6A6E7K6-F1
#
_cell.length_a   1.000
_cell.length_b   1.000
_cell.length_c   1.000
_cell.angle_alpha   90.00
_cell.angle_beta   90.00
_cell.angle_gamma   90.00
#
_symmetry.space_group_name_H-M   'P 1'
#
loop_
_entity.id
_entity.type
_entity.pdbx_description
1 polymer ?
#
loop_
_entity_poly.entity_id
_entity_poly.type
_entity_poly.pdbx_seq_one_letter_code
_entity_poly.pdbx_strand_id
1 'polypeptide(L)'
;MSDAIRPNSLPGEINAATRTLHTNLNRLVTSRLPLGLPPHTPDPTLYTTGLLHFAHIYLTFESLWADQLPALSNPPTSPLLSFLLVDPWDASESSSPPPSPRMLEFLQTIRPKGLARSGRLKRDLEMLTGFHGTDLSVLLSQFPGQKVQEYCTHIRKVVREKPHVLVAYAWCFYMAVFSGGRWIRSELFKGGEEFWRSGTLINGKGRSRDDETVVSLEEKGLSFWHFDGVADGEDIKAEFKRRLGAAEDLFTPQERADVIEEAKEVFKFSAGLVQELDEKLGTDMEKLRGAERARLKTEAGDTKQVALVVAPSFVTWYRRPEVTGAAIALGCLACVAILRFDPRGVF
;
A
#
# COMPACT_ATOMS: atom_id res chain seq x y z
N MET A 1 -0.07 -26.55 5.91
CA MET A 1 -0.38 -26.59 4.46
C MET A 1 0.25 -25.37 3.83
N SER A 2 1.03 -25.53 2.76
CA SER A 2 1.78 -24.42 2.14
C SER A 2 0.81 -23.34 1.65
N ASP A 3 0.97 -22.11 2.15
CA ASP A 3 0.21 -20.90 1.80
C ASP A 3 0.59 -20.35 0.40
N ALA A 4 1.10 -21.23 -0.47
CA ALA A 4 1.56 -20.89 -1.80
C ALA A 4 0.36 -20.59 -2.69
N ILE A 5 0.32 -19.36 -3.21
CA ILE A 5 -0.66 -18.94 -4.21
C ILE A 5 -0.52 -19.84 -5.43
N ARG A 6 -1.61 -20.53 -5.78
CA ARG A 6 -1.64 -21.38 -6.98
C ARG A 6 -1.52 -20.51 -8.23
N PRO A 7 -0.72 -20.87 -9.24
CA PRO A 7 -0.58 -20.05 -10.45
C PRO A 7 -1.89 -19.76 -11.18
N ASN A 8 -2.84 -20.71 -11.14
CA ASN A 8 -4.15 -20.61 -11.80
C ASN A 8 -5.26 -20.07 -10.87
N SER A 9 -4.93 -19.58 -9.67
CA SER A 9 -5.89 -18.84 -8.85
C SER A 9 -5.98 -17.39 -9.32
N LEU A 10 -7.07 -16.69 -8.99
CA LEU A 10 -7.21 -15.27 -9.36
C LEU A 10 -6.05 -14.43 -8.79
N PRO A 11 -5.66 -14.57 -7.50
CA PRO A 11 -4.41 -14.05 -6.98
C PRO A 11 -3.15 -14.38 -7.78
N GLY A 12 -3.00 -15.63 -8.23
CA GLY A 12 -1.85 -16.09 -9.01
C GLY A 12 -1.77 -15.40 -10.37
N GLU A 13 -2.92 -15.26 -11.03
CA GLU A 13 -3.04 -14.57 -12.32
C GLU A 13 -2.82 -13.07 -12.20
N ILE A 14 -3.35 -12.42 -11.15
CA ILE A 14 -3.05 -11.01 -10.87
C ILE A 14 -1.53 -10.84 -10.69
N ASN A 15 -0.89 -11.67 -9.86
CA ASN A 15 0.55 -11.60 -9.63
C ASN A 15 1.37 -11.84 -10.91
N ALA A 16 0.93 -12.78 -11.76
CA ALA A 16 1.59 -13.06 -13.04
C ALA A 16 1.45 -11.87 -14.00
N ALA A 17 0.24 -11.32 -14.13
CA ALA A 17 -0.09 -10.23 -15.05
C ALA A 17 0.54 -8.89 -14.63
N THR A 18 0.74 -8.67 -13.33
CA THR A 18 1.25 -7.40 -12.78
C THR A 18 2.72 -7.43 -12.42
N ARG A 19 3.42 -8.57 -12.54
CA ARG A 19 4.81 -8.75 -12.08
C ARG A 19 5.76 -7.63 -12.48
N THR A 20 5.81 -7.28 -13.76
CA THR A 20 6.69 -6.23 -14.28
C THR A 20 6.28 -4.84 -13.77
N LEU A 21 4.97 -4.57 -13.72
CA LEU A 21 4.42 -3.30 -13.23
C LEU A 21 4.71 -3.12 -11.73
N HIS A 22 4.55 -4.18 -10.94
CA HIS A 22 4.90 -4.23 -9.53
C HIS A 22 6.40 -3.97 -9.31
N THR A 23 7.28 -4.66 -10.05
CA THR A 23 8.73 -4.43 -9.94
C THR A 23 9.09 -2.98 -10.25
N ASN A 24 8.50 -2.40 -11.29
CA ASN A 24 8.73 -1.01 -11.66
C ASN A 24 8.23 -0.04 -10.59
N LEU A 25 7.01 -0.21 -10.09
CA LEU A 25 6.44 0.64 -9.04
C LEU A 25 7.24 0.50 -7.74
N ASN A 26 7.63 -0.71 -7.34
CA ASN A 26 8.44 -0.94 -6.16
C ASN A 26 9.81 -0.24 -6.28
N ARG A 27 10.45 -0.29 -7.45
CA ARG A 27 11.70 0.45 -7.72
C ARG A 27 11.50 1.96 -7.56
N LEU A 28 10.40 2.51 -8.06
CA LEU A 28 10.06 3.92 -7.85
C LEU A 28 9.91 4.22 -6.36
N VAL A 29 9.01 3.54 -5.65
CA VAL A 29 8.75 3.81 -4.23
C VAL A 29 10.01 3.67 -3.37
N THR A 30 10.76 2.58 -3.52
CA THR A 30 11.94 2.27 -2.70
C THR A 30 13.11 3.24 -2.92
N SER A 31 13.18 3.90 -4.08
CA SER A 31 14.23 4.89 -4.36
C SER A 31 13.84 6.30 -3.93
N ARG A 32 12.54 6.62 -3.80
CA ARG A 32 12.08 7.95 -3.34
C ARG A 32 11.85 8.02 -1.84
N LEU A 33 11.41 6.92 -1.21
CA LEU A 33 11.09 6.94 0.23
C LEU A 33 12.23 7.52 1.11
N PRO A 34 13.52 7.17 0.90
CA PRO A 34 14.60 7.75 1.68
C PRO A 34 14.74 9.27 1.51
N LEU A 35 14.35 9.84 0.36
CA LEU A 35 14.41 11.29 0.13
C LEU A 35 13.40 12.06 0.98
N GLY A 36 12.32 11.40 1.39
CA GLY A 36 11.33 11.93 2.32
C GLY A 36 11.71 11.80 3.79
N LEU A 37 12.95 11.40 4.10
CA LEU A 37 13.46 11.19 5.46
C LEU A 37 14.82 11.88 5.69
N PRO A 38 15.27 12.04 6.94
CA PRO A 38 16.62 12.47 7.27
C PRO A 38 17.69 11.56 6.65
N PRO A 39 18.84 12.10 6.23
CA PRO A 39 19.24 13.52 6.32
C PRO A 39 18.74 14.39 5.16
N HIS A 40 17.88 13.88 4.28
CA HIS A 40 17.49 14.56 3.05
C HIS A 40 16.43 15.65 3.26
N THR A 41 15.55 15.48 4.25
CA THR A 41 14.54 16.47 4.66
C THR A 41 14.54 16.62 6.18
N PRO A 42 14.30 17.84 6.72
CA PRO A 42 14.28 18.09 8.17
C PRO A 42 12.95 17.74 8.85
N ASP A 43 11.88 17.57 8.07
CA ASP A 43 10.52 17.39 8.57
C ASP A 43 9.69 16.45 7.67
N PRO A 44 8.53 15.96 8.13
CA PRO A 44 7.77 14.92 7.44
C PRO A 44 6.91 15.44 6.29
N THR A 45 7.02 16.72 5.89
CA THR A 45 6.13 17.35 4.89
C THR A 45 6.10 16.60 3.56
N LEU A 46 7.26 16.10 3.09
CA LEU A 46 7.35 15.32 1.84
C LEU A 46 6.61 13.98 1.97
N TYR A 47 6.78 13.29 3.10
CA TYR A 47 6.06 12.05 3.39
C TYR A 47 4.55 12.32 3.47
N THR A 48 4.13 13.37 4.18
CA THR A 48 2.72 13.78 4.32
C THR A 48 2.09 14.07 2.96
N THR A 49 2.82 14.74 2.07
CA THR A 49 2.36 15.04 0.70
C THR A 49 2.17 13.76 -0.10
N GLY A 50 3.13 12.83 -0.05
CA GLY A 50 3.00 11.51 -0.68
C GLY A 50 1.81 10.72 -0.12
N LEU A 51 1.66 10.69 1.21
CA LEU A 51 0.56 10.02 1.88
C LEU A 51 -0.80 10.60 1.48
N LEU A 52 -0.91 11.93 1.36
CA LEU A 52 -2.13 12.61 0.92
C LEU A 52 -2.56 12.19 -0.49
N HIS A 53 -1.63 11.99 -1.43
CA HIS A 53 -1.95 11.52 -2.78
C HIS A 53 -2.54 10.11 -2.75
N PHE A 54 -1.92 9.19 -2.02
CA PHE A 54 -2.41 7.82 -1.88
C PHE A 54 -3.66 7.72 -1.01
N ALA A 55 -3.86 8.64 -0.05
CA ALA A 55 -5.03 8.65 0.82
C ALA A 55 -6.33 8.80 0.02
N HIS A 56 -6.36 9.66 -0.99
CA HIS A 56 -7.52 9.82 -1.88
C HIS A 56 -7.92 8.52 -2.56
N ILE A 57 -6.95 7.67 -2.90
CA ILE A 57 -7.21 6.38 -3.56
C ILE A 57 -7.90 5.42 -2.59
N TYR A 58 -7.34 5.26 -1.38
CA TYR A 58 -7.96 4.45 -0.33
C TYR A 58 -9.35 4.94 0.04
N LEU A 59 -9.50 6.25 0.24
CA LEU A 59 -10.79 6.86 0.55
C LEU A 59 -11.83 6.58 -0.54
N THR A 60 -11.43 6.67 -1.81
CA THR A 60 -12.32 6.46 -2.95
C THR A 60 -12.80 5.02 -3.06
N PHE A 61 -11.89 4.03 -3.10
CA PHE A 61 -12.33 2.65 -3.29
C PHE A 61 -13.00 2.10 -2.03
N GLU A 62 -12.59 2.52 -0.82
CA GLU A 62 -13.22 2.07 0.42
C GLU A 62 -14.61 2.68 0.64
N SER A 63 -14.85 3.92 0.17
CA SER A 63 -16.20 4.51 0.20
C SER A 63 -17.12 3.80 -0.78
N LEU A 64 -16.68 3.58 -2.02
CA LEU A 64 -17.45 2.83 -3.02
C LEU A 64 -17.77 1.41 -2.55
N TRP A 65 -16.83 0.77 -1.83
CA TRP A 65 -17.08 -0.53 -1.20
C TRP A 65 -18.13 -0.43 -0.08
N ALA A 66 -18.06 0.62 0.75
CA ALA A 66 -19.02 0.84 1.82
C ALA A 66 -20.44 1.06 1.27
N ASP A 67 -20.58 1.71 0.12
CA ASP A 67 -21.87 1.94 -0.55
C ASP A 67 -22.51 0.64 -1.07
N GLN A 68 -21.73 -0.44 -1.26
CA GLN A 68 -22.25 -1.78 -1.59
C GLN A 68 -22.77 -2.54 -0.36
N LEU A 69 -22.51 -2.06 0.86
CA LEU A 69 -23.10 -2.62 2.07
C LEU A 69 -24.54 -2.15 2.18
N PRO A 70 -25.47 -2.97 2.69
CA PRO A 70 -26.82 -2.50 2.92
C PRO A 70 -26.70 -1.35 3.92
N ALA A 71 -27.19 -0.17 3.57
CA ALA A 71 -27.29 0.91 4.53
C ALA A 71 -27.97 0.31 5.77
N LEU A 72 -27.35 0.44 6.94
CA LEU A 72 -28.07 0.27 8.20
C LEU A 72 -29.22 1.28 8.09
N SER A 73 -30.40 0.77 7.77
CA SER A 73 -31.62 1.48 7.42
C SER A 73 -31.82 2.68 8.33
N ASN A 74 -31.40 3.84 7.84
CA ASN A 74 -31.93 5.14 8.21
C ASN A 74 -32.20 5.81 6.87
N PRO A 75 -33.43 5.73 6.33
CA PRO A 75 -33.77 6.52 5.17
C PRO A 75 -33.54 8.01 5.51
N PRO A 76 -33.01 8.83 4.59
CA PRO A 76 -33.06 10.26 4.79
C PRO A 76 -34.54 10.65 4.90
N THR A 77 -34.94 11.21 6.04
CA THR A 77 -36.33 11.60 6.36
C THR A 77 -36.87 12.73 5.47
N SER A 78 -36.13 13.18 4.46
CA SER A 78 -36.52 14.27 3.59
C SER A 78 -36.24 13.94 2.11
N PRO A 79 -37.30 13.81 1.29
CA PRO A 79 -37.21 13.70 -0.17
C PRO A 79 -36.41 14.85 -0.81
N LEU A 80 -36.41 16.01 -0.16
CA LEU A 80 -35.76 17.23 -0.64
C LEU A 80 -34.23 17.16 -0.51
N LEU A 81 -33.72 16.50 0.54
CA LEU A 81 -32.29 16.27 0.74
C LEU A 81 -31.74 15.26 -0.27
N SER A 82 -32.54 14.24 -0.61
CA SER A 82 -32.18 13.26 -1.63
C SER A 82 -32.03 13.90 -3.02
N PHE A 83 -32.83 14.94 -3.32
CA PHE A 83 -32.77 15.69 -4.57
C PHE A 83 -31.56 16.65 -4.63
N LEU A 84 -31.10 17.15 -3.48
CA LEU A 84 -29.92 18.03 -3.38
C LEU A 84 -28.59 17.26 -3.33
N LEU A 85 -28.63 15.96 -3.06
CA LEU A 85 -27.48 15.05 -3.06
C LEU A 85 -27.24 14.36 -4.41
N VAL A 86 -28.09 14.63 -5.42
CA VAL A 86 -27.84 14.20 -6.79
C VAL A 86 -26.63 14.97 -7.30
N ASP A 87 -25.54 14.24 -7.56
CA ASP A 87 -24.30 14.80 -8.09
C ASP A 87 -24.59 15.45 -9.46
N PRO A 88 -24.33 16.76 -9.67
CA PRO A 88 -24.59 17.43 -10.95
C PRO A 88 -23.87 16.81 -12.15
N TRP A 89 -22.89 15.94 -11.90
CA TRP A 89 -22.16 15.16 -12.91
C TRP A 89 -22.80 13.80 -13.23
N ASP A 90 -23.94 13.45 -12.62
CA ASP A 90 -24.72 12.24 -12.90
C ASP A 90 -25.57 12.37 -14.19
N ALA A 91 -25.21 13.32 -15.06
CA ALA A 91 -25.78 13.49 -16.39
C ALA A 91 -25.19 12.46 -17.38
N SER A 92 -25.50 11.19 -17.17
CA SER A 92 -25.43 10.16 -18.20
C SER A 92 -26.19 8.92 -17.75
N GLU A 93 -27.42 8.80 -18.24
CA GLU A 93 -28.25 7.59 -18.21
C GLU A 93 -27.49 6.38 -18.79
N SER A 94 -26.78 5.67 -17.93
CA SER A 94 -26.42 4.27 -18.09
C SER A 94 -26.38 3.70 -16.68
N SER A 95 -27.56 3.40 -16.13
CA SER A 95 -27.65 2.65 -14.88
C SER A 95 -27.04 1.28 -15.15
N SER A 96 -25.78 1.10 -14.77
CA SER A 96 -25.17 -0.23 -14.79
C SER A 96 -26.06 -1.16 -13.97
N PRO A 97 -26.36 -2.38 -14.44
CA PRO A 97 -27.22 -3.29 -13.70
C PRO A 97 -26.61 -3.50 -12.30
N PRO A 98 -27.44 -3.51 -11.24
CA PRO A 98 -26.93 -3.75 -9.90
C PRO A 98 -26.18 -5.09 -9.87
N PRO A 99 -25.11 -5.21 -9.05
CA PRO A 99 -24.38 -6.46 -8.94
C PRO A 99 -25.33 -7.60 -8.55
N SER A 100 -25.05 -8.80 -9.06
CA SER A 100 -25.85 -9.97 -8.71
C SER A 100 -25.87 -10.15 -7.18
N PRO A 101 -26.97 -10.67 -6.58
CA PRO A 101 -27.05 -10.87 -5.13
C PRO A 101 -25.86 -11.66 -4.56
N ARG A 102 -25.38 -12.66 -5.33
CA ARG A 102 -24.20 -13.47 -4.99
C ARG A 102 -22.91 -12.63 -4.97
N MET A 103 -22.72 -11.76 -5.95
CA MET A 103 -21.55 -10.86 -6.00
C MET A 103 -21.58 -9.85 -4.86
N LEU A 104 -22.76 -9.29 -4.57
CA LEU A 104 -22.96 -8.36 -3.48
C LEU A 104 -22.65 -9.02 -2.12
N GLU A 105 -23.20 -10.21 -1.84
CA GLU A 105 -22.88 -10.98 -0.63
C GLU A 105 -21.37 -11.27 -0.53
N PHE A 106 -20.73 -11.64 -1.63
CA PHE A 106 -19.30 -11.87 -1.67
C PHE A 106 -18.49 -10.60 -1.35
N LEU A 107 -18.80 -9.46 -1.98
CA LEU A 107 -18.11 -8.20 -1.71
C LEU A 107 -18.29 -7.74 -0.26
N GLN A 108 -19.45 -8.01 0.34
CA GLN A 108 -19.70 -7.70 1.76
C GLN A 108 -18.90 -8.60 2.70
N THR A 109 -18.73 -9.87 2.33
CA THR A 109 -18.06 -10.85 3.18
C THR A 109 -16.56 -10.90 2.98
N ILE A 110 -16.01 -10.59 1.80
CA ILE A 110 -14.57 -10.75 1.54
C ILE A 110 -13.69 -9.86 2.42
N ARG A 111 -14.16 -8.67 2.85
CA ARG A 111 -13.37 -7.70 3.63
C ARG A 111 -13.42 -8.02 5.14
N PRO A 112 -12.37 -8.62 5.76
CA PRO A 112 -12.38 -8.89 7.19
C PRO A 112 -12.30 -7.60 8.01
N LYS A 113 -12.78 -7.66 9.26
CA LYS A 113 -12.70 -6.53 10.18
C LYS A 113 -11.23 -6.13 10.37
N GLY A 114 -10.96 -4.84 10.36
CA GLY A 114 -9.61 -4.30 10.51
C GLY A 114 -8.79 -4.26 9.22
N LEU A 115 -9.31 -4.71 8.07
CA LEU A 115 -8.58 -4.58 6.80
C LEU A 115 -8.54 -3.14 6.27
N ALA A 116 -9.67 -2.43 6.33
CA ALA A 116 -9.81 -1.04 5.84
C ALA A 116 -8.79 -0.08 6.48
N ARG A 117 -8.31 0.89 5.70
CA ARG A 117 -7.23 1.82 6.03
C ARG A 117 -7.67 3.28 6.09
N SER A 118 -8.81 3.66 5.51
CA SER A 118 -9.29 5.06 5.47
C SER A 118 -9.31 5.73 6.84
N GLY A 119 -9.79 5.04 7.87
CA GLY A 119 -9.83 5.58 9.22
C GLY A 119 -8.44 5.84 9.82
N ARG A 120 -7.45 5.01 9.47
CA ARG A 120 -6.04 5.20 9.89
C ARG A 120 -5.40 6.35 9.11
N LEU A 121 -5.59 6.39 7.79
CA LEU A 121 -5.10 7.47 6.94
C LEU A 121 -5.60 8.84 7.37
N LYS A 122 -6.89 8.97 7.71
CA LYS A 122 -7.44 10.23 8.21
C LYS A 122 -6.75 10.66 9.51
N ARG A 123 -6.64 9.77 10.50
CA ARG A 123 -5.94 10.07 11.77
C ARG A 123 -4.47 10.41 11.56
N ASP A 124 -3.78 9.65 10.71
CA ASP A 124 -2.38 9.91 10.39
C ASP A 124 -2.21 11.28 9.75
N LEU A 125 -3.10 11.67 8.82
CA LEU A 125 -3.07 13.00 8.21
C LEU A 125 -3.42 14.11 9.22
N GLU A 126 -4.37 13.91 10.14
CA GLU A 126 -4.63 14.87 11.23
C GLU A 126 -3.35 15.10 12.07
N MET A 127 -2.65 14.01 12.43
CA MET A 127 -1.41 14.09 13.19
C MET A 127 -0.28 14.77 12.40
N LEU A 128 -0.11 14.43 11.12
CA LEU A 128 0.99 14.93 10.29
C LEU A 128 0.80 16.38 9.82
N THR A 129 -0.45 16.84 9.68
CA THR A 129 -0.77 18.21 9.23
C THR A 129 -1.08 19.14 10.39
N GLY A 130 -1.43 18.61 11.55
CA GLY A 130 -1.95 19.39 12.69
C GLY A 130 -3.38 19.91 12.47
N PHE A 131 -4.08 19.43 11.44
CA PHE A 131 -5.46 19.83 11.15
C PHE A 131 -6.45 19.09 12.04
N HIS A 132 -7.49 19.81 12.46
CA HIS A 132 -8.67 19.20 13.05
C HIS A 132 -9.58 18.62 11.95
N GLY A 133 -10.46 17.67 12.30
CA GLY A 133 -11.22 16.87 11.33
C GLY A 133 -12.00 17.67 10.27
N THR A 134 -12.49 18.88 10.60
CA THR A 134 -13.17 19.75 9.62
C THR A 134 -12.19 20.31 8.60
N ASP A 135 -11.05 20.84 9.03
CA ASP A 135 -10.02 21.39 8.15
C ASP A 135 -9.42 20.30 7.25
N LEU A 136 -9.19 19.10 7.82
CA LEU A 136 -8.78 17.95 7.03
C LEU A 136 -9.85 17.54 6.00
N SER A 137 -11.13 17.63 6.34
CA SER A 137 -12.20 17.34 5.38
C SER A 137 -12.24 18.36 4.24
N VAL A 138 -11.96 19.63 4.53
CA VAL A 138 -11.80 20.67 3.50
C VAL A 138 -10.58 20.37 2.62
N LEU A 139 -9.44 20.01 3.21
CA LEU A 139 -8.24 19.62 2.46
C LEU A 139 -8.52 18.43 1.52
N LEU A 140 -9.19 17.38 2.02
CA LEU A 140 -9.51 16.17 1.27
C LEU A 140 -10.65 16.36 0.25
N SER A 141 -11.35 17.50 0.26
CA SER A 141 -12.37 17.82 -0.75
C SER A 141 -11.76 18.22 -2.10
N GLN A 142 -10.47 18.55 -2.13
CA GLN A 142 -9.74 18.96 -3.31
C GLN A 142 -8.66 17.94 -3.64
N PHE A 143 -8.61 17.51 -4.91
CA PHE A 143 -7.53 16.63 -5.34
C PHE A 143 -6.20 17.39 -5.33
N PRO A 144 -5.14 16.83 -4.71
CA PRO A 144 -3.85 17.51 -4.65
C PRO A 144 -3.16 17.57 -6.02
N GLY A 145 -3.67 16.85 -7.03
CA GLY A 145 -3.17 16.87 -8.41
C GLY A 145 -4.07 16.19 -9.41
N GLN A 146 -3.72 16.39 -10.69
CA GLN A 146 -4.45 15.88 -11.84
C GLN A 146 -4.42 14.35 -11.90
N LYS A 147 -3.28 13.70 -11.63
CA LYS A 147 -3.17 12.24 -11.63
C LYS A 147 -3.99 11.60 -10.52
N VAL A 148 -4.09 12.26 -9.36
CA VAL A 148 -4.97 11.82 -8.27
C VAL A 148 -6.44 11.93 -8.70
N GLN A 149 -6.84 13.04 -9.31
CA GLN A 149 -8.20 13.24 -9.83
C GLN A 149 -8.55 12.21 -10.92
N GLU A 150 -7.68 12.01 -11.91
CA GLU A 150 -7.84 11.03 -12.98
C GLU A 150 -8.03 9.63 -12.41
N TYR A 151 -7.20 9.24 -11.44
CA TYR A 151 -7.29 7.93 -10.81
C TYR A 151 -8.60 7.78 -10.03
N CYS A 152 -8.96 8.75 -9.17
CA CYS A 152 -10.21 8.66 -8.41
C CYS A 152 -11.45 8.66 -9.32
N THR A 153 -11.41 9.38 -10.44
CA THR A 153 -12.49 9.38 -11.45
C THR A 153 -12.60 8.01 -12.13
N HIS A 154 -11.45 7.43 -12.51
CA HIS A 154 -11.39 6.08 -13.07
C HIS A 154 -11.99 5.04 -12.12
N ILE A 155 -11.58 5.03 -10.85
CA ILE A 155 -12.09 4.09 -9.83
C ILE A 155 -13.62 4.17 -9.74
N ARG A 156 -14.17 5.39 -9.61
CA ARG A 156 -15.63 5.60 -9.53
C ARG A 156 -16.34 5.05 -10.76
N LYS A 157 -15.80 5.32 -11.95
CA LYS A 157 -16.38 4.85 -13.21
C LYS A 157 -16.38 3.32 -13.28
N VAL A 158 -15.22 2.68 -13.13
CA VAL A 158 -15.10 1.23 -13.34
C VAL A 158 -15.81 0.43 -12.26
N VAL A 159 -15.79 0.87 -11.00
CA VAL A 159 -16.50 0.18 -9.92
C VAL A 159 -18.02 0.29 -10.07
N ARG A 160 -18.53 1.43 -10.57
CA ARG A 160 -19.96 1.60 -10.87
C ARG A 160 -20.41 0.61 -11.94
N GLU A 161 -19.61 0.44 -12.99
CA GLU A 161 -19.91 -0.47 -14.10
C GLU A 161 -19.67 -1.95 -13.74
N LYS A 162 -18.66 -2.21 -12.91
CA LYS A 162 -18.11 -3.55 -12.64
C LYS A 162 -17.70 -3.71 -11.16
N PRO A 163 -18.65 -3.87 -10.22
CA PRO A 163 -18.34 -3.88 -8.79
C PRO A 163 -17.32 -4.94 -8.34
N HIS A 164 -17.21 -6.06 -9.05
CA HIS A 164 -16.23 -7.12 -8.79
C HIS A 164 -14.77 -6.65 -8.89
N VAL A 165 -14.49 -5.58 -9.64
CA VAL A 165 -13.12 -5.05 -9.79
C VAL A 165 -12.59 -4.42 -8.51
N LEU A 166 -13.45 -4.16 -7.51
CA LEU A 166 -13.02 -3.81 -6.16
C LEU A 166 -11.99 -4.81 -5.60
N VAL A 167 -12.08 -6.09 -5.97
CA VAL A 167 -11.09 -7.12 -5.60
C VAL A 167 -9.69 -6.78 -6.07
N ALA A 168 -9.52 -6.14 -7.23
CA ALA A 168 -8.23 -5.69 -7.73
C ALA A 168 -7.59 -4.66 -6.80
N TYR A 169 -8.38 -3.67 -6.36
CA TYR A 169 -7.95 -2.66 -5.41
C TYR A 169 -7.58 -3.26 -4.05
N ALA A 170 -8.43 -4.12 -3.49
CA ALA A 170 -8.15 -4.80 -2.23
C ALA A 170 -6.89 -5.66 -2.32
N TRP A 171 -6.73 -6.43 -3.39
CA TRP A 171 -5.54 -7.25 -3.59
C TRP A 171 -4.29 -6.39 -3.70
N CYS A 172 -4.25 -5.43 -4.62
CA CYS A 172 -3.05 -4.63 -4.88
C CYS A 172 -2.66 -3.76 -3.68
N PHE A 173 -3.61 -3.03 -3.07
CA PHE A 173 -3.30 -2.09 -1.99
C PHE A 173 -3.07 -2.78 -0.65
N TYR A 174 -3.97 -3.66 -0.20
CA TYR A 174 -3.79 -4.27 1.12
C TYR A 174 -2.62 -5.26 1.13
N MET A 175 -2.41 -6.05 0.07
CA MET A 175 -1.25 -6.95 0.02
C MET A 175 0.07 -6.17 -0.03
N ALA A 176 0.09 -4.97 -0.62
CA ALA A 176 1.25 -4.09 -0.56
C ALA A 176 1.55 -3.65 0.88
N VAL A 177 0.55 -3.27 1.67
CA VAL A 177 0.75 -2.91 3.10
C VAL A 177 1.23 -4.12 3.91
N PHE A 178 0.65 -5.32 3.72
CA PHE A 178 1.12 -6.52 4.43
C PHE A 178 2.53 -6.96 4.04
N SER A 179 2.88 -6.89 2.75
CA SER A 179 4.12 -7.49 2.24
C SER A 179 5.27 -6.49 2.19
N GLY A 180 5.06 -5.35 1.51
CA GLY A 180 6.06 -4.29 1.38
C GLY A 180 5.99 -3.25 2.51
N GLY A 181 4.83 -3.09 3.15
CA GLY A 181 4.62 -2.09 4.19
C GLY A 181 5.49 -2.28 5.42
N ARG A 182 5.91 -3.52 5.75
CA ARG A 182 6.88 -3.77 6.83
C ARG A 182 8.25 -3.17 6.54
N TRP A 183 8.72 -3.28 5.29
CA TRP A 183 9.96 -2.63 4.88
C TRP A 183 9.80 -1.11 4.91
N ILE A 184 8.73 -0.57 4.34
CA ILE A 184 8.44 0.87 4.35
C ILE A 184 8.41 1.39 5.78
N ARG A 185 7.70 0.72 6.68
CA ARG A 185 7.64 1.04 8.11
C ARG A 185 9.03 1.06 8.74
N SER A 186 9.87 0.04 8.45
CA SER A 186 11.25 0.00 8.95
C SER A 186 12.11 1.17 8.45
N GLU A 187 11.90 1.63 7.22
CA GLU A 187 12.59 2.82 6.71
C GLU A 187 12.09 4.09 7.41
N LEU A 188 10.77 4.24 7.56
CA LEU A 188 10.16 5.40 8.23
C LEU A 188 10.63 5.54 9.69
N PHE A 189 10.86 4.42 10.39
CA PHE A 189 11.43 4.43 11.74
C PHE A 189 12.83 5.05 11.82
N LYS A 190 13.62 5.03 10.73
CA LYS A 190 14.95 5.65 10.70
C LYS A 190 14.91 7.17 10.78
N GLY A 191 13.75 7.80 10.55
CA GLY A 191 13.59 9.24 10.68
C GLY A 191 13.79 9.76 12.11
N GLY A 192 13.57 8.92 13.12
CA GLY A 192 13.71 9.30 14.53
C GLY A 192 12.53 10.14 15.05
N GLU A 193 12.41 10.20 16.38
CA GLU A 193 11.27 10.84 17.06
C GLU A 193 11.14 12.34 16.76
N GLU A 194 12.27 13.05 16.79
CA GLU A 194 12.29 14.51 16.60
C GLU A 194 11.78 14.90 15.21
N PHE A 195 12.11 14.10 14.19
CA PHE A 195 11.63 14.28 12.83
C PHE A 195 10.10 14.17 12.74
N TRP A 196 9.52 13.13 13.31
CA TRP A 196 8.06 12.94 13.25
C TRP A 196 7.30 13.97 14.10
N ARG A 197 7.93 14.52 15.15
CA ARG A 197 7.34 15.60 15.97
C ARG A 197 7.42 16.97 15.30
N SER A 198 8.39 17.23 14.43
CA SER A 198 8.56 18.55 13.82
C SER A 198 7.38 18.97 12.94
N GLY A 199 6.66 18.01 12.34
CA GLY A 199 5.44 18.29 11.56
C GLY A 199 4.28 18.88 12.37
N THR A 200 4.20 18.58 13.68
CA THR A 200 3.13 19.09 14.57
C THR A 200 3.36 20.54 15.02
N LEU A 201 4.55 21.09 14.78
CA LEU A 201 4.94 22.41 15.29
C LEU A 201 4.30 23.59 14.52
N ILE A 202 3.62 23.34 13.40
CA ILE A 202 2.91 24.39 12.64
C ILE A 202 1.79 25.05 13.48
N ASN A 203 1.25 24.35 14.51
CA ASN A 203 0.23 24.88 15.42
C ASN A 203 0.65 25.02 16.91
N GLY A 204 1.97 25.07 17.20
CA GLY A 204 2.47 25.68 18.45
C GLY A 204 2.18 24.99 19.78
N LYS A 205 1.71 23.73 19.84
CA LYS A 205 1.65 22.96 21.09
C LYS A 205 2.83 21.99 21.21
N GLY A 206 3.96 22.51 21.68
CA GLY A 206 5.07 21.67 22.13
C GLY A 206 4.65 20.82 23.32
N ARG A 207 4.55 19.49 23.13
CA ARG A 207 4.46 18.54 24.25
C ARG A 207 5.80 18.49 24.97
N SER A 208 5.78 18.57 26.30
CA SER A 208 6.96 18.55 27.17
C SER A 208 7.85 17.33 26.91
N ARG A 209 9.15 17.55 27.07
CA ARG A 209 10.27 16.64 26.75
C ARG A 209 10.44 15.47 27.73
N ASP A 210 9.58 15.37 28.74
CA ASP A 210 9.88 14.62 29.97
C ASP A 210 9.22 13.23 30.09
N ASP A 211 8.61 12.71 29.02
CA ASP A 211 8.11 11.33 29.04
C ASP A 211 9.00 10.44 28.15
N GLU A 212 9.77 9.58 28.82
CA GLU A 212 10.67 8.56 28.26
C GLU A 212 9.90 7.42 27.56
N THR A 213 8.63 7.65 27.22
CA THR A 213 7.74 6.69 26.58
C THR A 213 8.02 6.65 25.09
N VAL A 214 8.27 5.44 24.60
CA VAL A 214 8.36 5.15 23.16
C VAL A 214 7.06 5.63 22.51
N VAL A 215 7.16 6.62 21.63
CA VAL A 215 5.99 7.22 20.95
C VAL A 215 5.37 6.17 20.04
N SER A 216 4.07 6.00 20.18
CA SER A 216 3.30 5.05 19.36
C SER A 216 3.36 5.40 17.87
N LEU A 217 3.08 4.43 16.99
CA LEU A 217 3.01 4.69 15.55
C LEU A 217 1.89 5.68 15.21
N GLU A 218 0.80 5.62 15.96
CA GLU A 218 -0.35 6.51 15.89
C GLU A 218 0.07 7.96 16.16
N GLU A 219 0.88 8.19 17.20
CA GLU A 219 1.36 9.53 17.53
C GLU A 219 2.39 10.09 16.53
N LYS A 220 2.98 9.23 15.70
CA LYS A 220 3.86 9.62 14.58
C LYS A 220 3.10 9.83 13.26
N GLY A 221 1.79 9.56 13.24
CA GLY A 221 1.01 9.52 11.99
C GLY A 221 1.44 8.41 11.03
N LEU A 222 1.84 7.27 11.59
CA LEU A 222 2.32 6.09 10.85
C LEU A 222 1.42 4.86 11.05
N SER A 223 0.22 5.03 11.61
CA SER A 223 -0.69 3.93 11.94
C SER A 223 -1.22 3.18 10.72
N PHE A 224 -1.19 3.79 9.53
CA PHE A 224 -1.54 3.20 8.24
C PHE A 224 -0.74 1.92 7.94
N TRP A 225 0.54 1.90 8.31
CA TRP A 225 1.48 0.78 8.07
C TRP A 225 1.39 -0.33 9.14
N HIS A 226 0.40 -0.28 10.02
CA HIS A 226 0.23 -1.22 11.12
C HIS A 226 -1.20 -1.75 11.19
N PHE A 227 -1.34 -3.02 11.57
CA PHE A 227 -2.63 -3.66 11.80
C PHE A 227 -2.78 -4.03 13.27
N ASP A 228 -3.99 -3.91 13.80
CA ASP A 228 -4.26 -4.26 15.18
C ASP A 228 -4.05 -5.75 15.45
N GLY A 229 -3.67 -6.07 16.68
CA GLY A 229 -3.51 -7.44 17.16
C GLY A 229 -2.06 -7.94 17.17
N VAL A 230 -1.84 -9.05 17.86
CA VAL A 230 -0.49 -9.62 18.09
C VAL A 230 0.17 -10.17 16.83
N ALA A 231 -0.61 -10.39 15.76
CA ALA A 231 -0.15 -10.94 14.50
C ALA A 231 0.23 -9.86 13.46
N ASP A 232 0.16 -8.57 13.80
CA ASP A 232 0.41 -7.44 12.88
C ASP A 232 -0.34 -7.62 11.55
N GLY A 233 -1.58 -8.12 11.65
CA GLY A 233 -2.51 -8.34 10.55
C GLY A 233 -2.25 -9.57 9.66
N GLU A 234 -1.29 -10.44 9.99
CA GLU A 234 -1.14 -11.71 9.24
C GLU A 234 -2.38 -12.62 9.34
N ASP A 235 -3.13 -12.55 10.44
CA ASP A 235 -4.44 -13.18 10.62
C ASP A 235 -5.51 -12.58 9.69
N ILE A 236 -5.57 -11.24 9.60
CA ILE A 236 -6.47 -10.50 8.70
C ILE A 236 -6.16 -10.85 7.23
N LYS A 237 -4.87 -10.89 6.87
CA LYS A 237 -4.39 -11.25 5.54
C LYS A 237 -4.73 -12.69 5.18
N ALA A 238 -4.49 -13.63 6.09
CA ALA A 238 -4.82 -15.04 5.88
C ALA A 238 -6.33 -15.22 5.68
N GLU A 239 -7.15 -14.54 6.48
CA GLU A 239 -8.60 -14.60 6.35
C GLU A 239 -9.10 -13.99 5.04
N PHE A 240 -8.55 -12.86 4.60
CA PHE A 240 -8.86 -12.27 3.29
C PHE A 240 -8.53 -13.24 2.14
N LYS A 241 -7.32 -13.81 2.14
CA LYS A 241 -6.91 -14.81 1.14
C LYS A 241 -7.82 -16.04 1.14
N ARG A 242 -8.20 -16.53 2.32
CA ARG A 242 -9.08 -17.69 2.48
C ARG A 242 -10.46 -17.41 1.88
N ARG A 243 -11.05 -16.24 2.16
CA ARG A 243 -12.35 -15.82 1.60
C ARG A 243 -12.29 -15.66 0.08
N LEU A 244 -11.21 -15.07 -0.45
CA LEU A 244 -11.02 -14.93 -1.89
C LEU A 244 -10.85 -16.30 -2.57
N GLY A 245 -10.06 -17.21 -1.99
CA GLY A 245 -9.89 -18.57 -2.50
C GLY A 245 -11.19 -19.38 -2.49
N ALA A 246 -12.03 -19.20 -1.48
CA ALA A 246 -13.34 -19.85 -1.40
C ALA A 246 -14.35 -19.33 -2.45
N ALA A 247 -14.08 -18.18 -3.07
CA ALA A 247 -14.92 -17.57 -4.09
C ALA A 247 -14.35 -17.70 -5.52
N GLU A 248 -13.36 -18.57 -5.76
CA GLU A 248 -12.77 -18.72 -7.09
C GLU A 248 -13.82 -19.08 -8.16
N ASP A 249 -14.73 -20.00 -7.85
CA ASP A 249 -15.82 -20.43 -8.74
C ASP A 249 -17.02 -19.46 -8.77
N LEU A 250 -16.89 -18.29 -8.12
CA LEU A 250 -17.88 -17.23 -8.19
C LEU A 250 -17.73 -16.38 -9.44
N PHE A 251 -16.49 -16.11 -9.84
CA PHE A 251 -16.19 -15.24 -10.96
C PHE A 251 -16.44 -15.95 -12.29
N THR A 252 -17.20 -15.32 -13.15
CA THR A 252 -17.22 -15.67 -14.57
C THR A 252 -15.84 -15.40 -15.19
N PRO A 253 -15.51 -16.05 -16.34
CA PRO A 253 -14.25 -15.77 -17.03
C PRO A 253 -14.07 -14.27 -17.37
N GLN A 254 -15.16 -13.58 -17.70
CA GLN A 254 -15.12 -12.14 -18.00
C GLN A 254 -14.85 -11.30 -16.74
N GLU A 255 -15.53 -11.57 -15.62
CA GLU A 255 -15.28 -10.84 -14.37
C GLU A 255 -13.84 -11.05 -13.88
N ARG A 256 -13.33 -12.27 -14.05
CA ARG A 256 -11.93 -12.60 -13.73
C ARG A 256 -10.95 -11.79 -14.58
N ALA A 257 -11.21 -11.70 -15.89
CA ALA A 257 -10.42 -10.88 -16.81
C ALA A 257 -10.49 -9.39 -16.43
N ASP A 258 -11.68 -8.89 -16.07
CA ASP A 258 -11.86 -7.50 -15.63
C ASP A 258 -11.02 -7.19 -14.37
N VAL A 259 -11.01 -8.09 -13.38
CA VAL A 259 -10.18 -7.91 -12.16
C VAL A 259 -8.68 -7.86 -12.50
N ILE A 260 -8.22 -8.70 -13.43
CA ILE A 260 -6.81 -8.76 -13.83
C ILE A 260 -6.40 -7.50 -14.61
N GLU A 261 -7.23 -7.05 -15.56
CA GLU A 261 -6.96 -5.80 -16.29
C GLU A 261 -6.98 -4.60 -15.35
N GLU A 262 -7.97 -4.53 -14.45
CA GLU A 262 -8.03 -3.45 -13.47
C GLU A 262 -6.81 -3.45 -12.54
N ALA A 263 -6.31 -4.62 -12.13
CA ALA A 263 -5.09 -4.70 -11.35
C ALA A 263 -3.88 -4.11 -12.08
N LYS A 264 -3.79 -4.26 -13.41
CA LYS A 264 -2.73 -3.60 -14.21
C LYS A 264 -2.91 -2.08 -14.19
N GLU A 265 -4.13 -1.58 -14.36
CA GLU A 265 -4.43 -0.15 -14.26
C GLU A 265 -4.07 0.41 -12.89
N VAL A 266 -4.34 -0.31 -11.79
CA VAL A 266 -3.94 0.09 -10.44
C VAL A 266 -2.44 0.40 -10.35
N PHE A 267 -1.58 -0.46 -10.91
CA PHE A 267 -0.14 -0.21 -10.92
C PHE A 267 0.26 0.95 -11.84
N LYS A 268 -0.37 1.08 -13.02
CA LYS A 268 -0.09 2.17 -13.96
C LYS A 268 -0.44 3.53 -13.36
N PHE A 269 -1.65 3.66 -12.81
CA PHE A 269 -2.07 4.88 -12.13
C PHE A 269 -1.18 5.19 -10.91
N SER A 270 -0.84 4.18 -10.10
CA SER A 270 0.06 4.36 -8.95
C SER A 270 1.45 4.85 -9.38
N ALA A 271 1.99 4.35 -10.49
CA ALA A 271 3.24 4.87 -11.05
C ALA A 271 3.08 6.32 -11.53
N GLY A 272 1.93 6.66 -12.13
CA GLY A 272 1.58 8.04 -12.48
C GLY A 272 1.50 8.99 -11.28
N LEU A 273 0.99 8.52 -10.13
CA LEU A 273 1.01 9.30 -8.89
C LEU A 273 2.44 9.61 -8.43
N VAL A 274 3.35 8.64 -8.53
CA VAL A 274 4.76 8.86 -8.17
C VAL A 274 5.43 9.84 -9.13
N GLN A 275 5.11 9.78 -10.43
CA GLN A 275 5.63 10.75 -11.41
C GLN A 275 5.13 12.17 -11.12
N GLU A 276 3.83 12.34 -10.82
CA GLU A 276 3.28 13.64 -10.44
C GLU A 276 3.94 14.19 -9.16
N LEU A 277 4.22 13.32 -8.18
CA LEU A 277 4.96 13.70 -6.98
C LEU A 277 6.40 14.12 -7.31
N ASP A 278 7.10 13.37 -8.17
CA ASP A 278 8.46 13.71 -8.61
C ASP A 278 8.48 15.11 -9.25
N GLU A 279 7.50 15.43 -10.11
CA GLU A 279 7.34 16.72 -10.79
C GLU A 279 7.04 17.86 -9.79
N LYS A 280 6.05 17.68 -8.92
CA LYS A 280 5.64 18.71 -7.96
C LYS A 280 6.71 19.03 -6.92
N LEU A 281 7.46 18.02 -6.49
CA LEU A 281 8.49 18.17 -5.46
C LEU A 281 9.85 18.57 -6.04
N GLY A 282 9.98 18.69 -7.36
CA GLY A 282 11.23 19.05 -8.02
C GLY A 282 12.33 18.00 -7.78
N THR A 283 11.97 16.72 -7.83
CA THR A 283 12.88 15.63 -7.48
C THR A 283 14.08 15.58 -8.43
N ASP A 284 15.29 15.61 -7.89
CA ASP A 284 16.53 15.52 -8.68
C ASP A 284 16.71 14.11 -9.24
N MET A 285 16.26 13.93 -10.48
CA MET A 285 16.29 12.66 -11.18
C MET A 285 17.71 12.17 -11.50
N GLU A 286 18.68 13.08 -11.67
CA GLU A 286 20.06 12.70 -11.94
C GLU A 286 20.75 12.20 -10.67
N LYS A 287 20.51 12.86 -9.53
CA LYS A 287 20.96 12.38 -8.22
C LYS A 287 20.34 11.03 -7.87
N LEU A 288 19.04 10.84 -8.14
CA LEU A 288 18.37 9.54 -7.96
C LEU A 288 19.01 8.44 -8.80
N ARG A 289 19.23 8.68 -10.09
CA ARG A 289 19.91 7.72 -10.99
C ARG A 289 21.34 7.44 -10.53
N GLY A 290 22.03 8.44 -9.98
CA GLY A 290 23.36 8.29 -9.37
C GLY A 290 23.33 7.36 -8.15
N ALA A 291 22.43 7.61 -7.20
CA ALA A 291 22.25 6.81 -5.99
C ALA A 291 21.84 5.36 -6.31
N GLU A 292 20.94 5.18 -7.28
CA GLU A 292 20.50 3.86 -7.72
C GLU A 292 21.65 3.07 -8.36
N ARG A 293 22.45 3.70 -9.23
CA ARG A 293 23.65 3.09 -9.81
C ARG A 293 24.70 2.73 -8.74
N ALA A 294 24.85 3.55 -7.70
CA ALA A 294 25.75 3.26 -6.59
C ALA A 294 25.25 2.06 -5.77
N ARG A 295 23.97 2.01 -5.44
CA ARG A 295 23.35 0.90 -4.70
C ARG A 295 23.46 -0.44 -5.45
N LEU A 296 23.15 -0.45 -6.75
CA LEU A 296 23.30 -1.65 -7.59
C LEU A 296 24.76 -2.13 -7.67
N LYS A 297 25.73 -1.22 -7.63
CA LYS A 297 27.16 -1.57 -7.58
C LYS A 297 27.54 -2.18 -6.23
N THR A 298 27.03 -1.66 -5.12
CA THR A 298 27.26 -2.22 -3.78
C THR A 298 26.64 -3.61 -3.64
N GLU A 299 25.39 -3.79 -4.07
CA GLU A 299 24.70 -5.09 -4.04
C GLU A 299 25.39 -6.13 -4.94
N ALA A 300 25.89 -5.73 -6.12
CA ALA A 300 26.69 -6.61 -6.98
C ALA A 300 28.07 -6.92 -6.40
N GLY A 301 28.67 -6.00 -5.63
CA GLY A 301 29.92 -6.19 -4.89
C GLY A 301 29.76 -7.22 -3.77
N ASP A 302 28.73 -7.08 -2.94
CA ASP A 302 28.39 -8.04 -1.88
C ASP A 302 28.07 -9.42 -2.46
N THR A 303 27.31 -9.49 -3.56
CA THR A 303 27.00 -10.77 -4.23
C THR A 303 28.26 -11.46 -4.74
N LYS A 304 29.23 -10.69 -5.27
CA LYS A 304 30.53 -11.22 -5.69
C LYS A 304 31.40 -11.63 -4.51
N GLN A 305 31.37 -10.91 -3.39
CA GLN A 305 32.11 -11.27 -2.17
C GLN A 305 31.55 -12.53 -1.53
N VAL A 306 30.22 -12.67 -1.43
CA VAL A 306 29.55 -13.89 -0.96
C VAL A 306 29.87 -15.07 -1.88
N ALA A 307 29.91 -14.88 -3.20
CA ALA A 307 30.32 -15.92 -4.14
C ALA A 307 31.81 -16.31 -4.06
N LEU A 308 32.69 -15.37 -3.70
CA LEU A 308 34.13 -15.61 -3.56
C LEU A 308 34.49 -16.33 -2.25
N VAL A 309 33.67 -16.17 -1.19
CA VAL A 309 33.86 -16.83 0.11
C VAL A 309 33.39 -18.29 0.10
N VAL A 310 32.57 -18.71 -0.86
CA VAL A 310 32.18 -20.11 -1.05
C VAL A 310 33.20 -20.83 -1.94
N ALA A 311 34.18 -21.49 -1.32
CA ALA A 311 35.20 -22.30 -2.00
C ALA A 311 34.59 -23.50 -2.79
N PRO A 312 35.26 -24.01 -3.83
CA PRO A 312 34.69 -24.94 -4.79
C PRO A 312 34.71 -26.37 -4.24
N SER A 313 33.71 -26.76 -3.47
CA SER A 313 33.50 -28.16 -3.10
C SER A 313 32.05 -28.63 -3.22
N PHE A 314 31.16 -27.78 -3.75
CA PHE A 314 29.74 -28.09 -3.96
C PHE A 314 29.28 -27.96 -5.43
N VAL A 315 30.22 -27.83 -6.37
CA VAL A 315 29.89 -27.75 -7.80
C VAL A 315 29.80 -29.16 -8.38
N THR A 316 28.70 -29.87 -8.14
CA THR A 316 28.29 -31.02 -8.98
C THR A 316 26.80 -31.38 -8.90
N TRP A 317 25.95 -30.51 -8.34
CA TRP A 317 24.51 -30.75 -8.32
C TRP A 317 23.72 -29.63 -9.00
N TYR A 318 24.03 -29.35 -10.26
CA TYR A 318 23.18 -28.49 -11.09
C TYR A 318 23.03 -29.04 -12.51
N ARG A 319 22.21 -30.09 -12.63
CA ARG A 319 21.54 -30.46 -13.89
C ARG A 319 20.21 -31.15 -13.59
N ARG A 320 19.16 -30.38 -13.26
CA ARG A 320 17.73 -30.68 -13.56
C ARG A 320 16.91 -29.36 -13.59
N PRO A 321 16.00 -29.14 -14.56
CA PRO A 321 15.38 -27.83 -14.81
C PRO A 321 14.05 -27.58 -14.06
N GLU A 322 13.79 -28.20 -12.91
CA GLU A 322 12.44 -28.21 -12.29
C GLU A 322 12.35 -27.53 -10.92
N VAL A 323 13.37 -26.81 -10.46
CA VAL A 323 13.32 -26.11 -9.16
C VAL A 323 13.97 -24.73 -9.27
N THR A 324 13.34 -23.80 -9.99
CA THR A 324 13.81 -22.40 -10.11
C THR A 324 12.84 -21.41 -9.46
N GLY A 325 12.05 -21.86 -8.48
CA GLY A 325 11.12 -21.01 -7.72
C GLY A 325 11.49 -20.78 -6.25
N ALA A 326 12.31 -21.65 -5.64
CA ALA A 326 12.57 -21.62 -4.20
C ALA A 326 13.99 -21.14 -3.82
N ALA A 327 14.92 -21.03 -4.77
CA ALA A 327 16.32 -20.67 -4.49
C ALA A 327 16.61 -19.15 -4.49
N ILE A 328 15.67 -18.31 -4.93
CA ILE A 328 15.82 -16.84 -4.86
C ILE A 328 15.21 -16.28 -3.55
N ALA A 329 14.38 -17.07 -2.84
CA ALA A 329 13.73 -16.65 -1.60
C ALA A 329 14.56 -16.91 -0.32
N LEU A 330 15.68 -17.64 -0.40
CA LEU A 330 16.57 -17.89 0.74
C LEU A 330 17.82 -16.99 0.75
N GLY A 331 18.06 -16.21 -0.31
CA GLY A 331 19.20 -15.29 -0.42
C GLY A 331 19.06 -14.00 0.38
N CYS A 332 17.87 -13.67 0.90
CA CYS A 332 17.64 -12.44 1.67
C CYS A 332 17.45 -12.66 3.18
N LEU A 333 17.58 -13.89 3.69
CA LEU A 333 17.41 -14.22 5.11
C LEU A 333 18.71 -14.59 5.84
N ALA A 334 19.88 -14.51 5.19
CA ALA A 334 21.16 -14.93 5.80
C ALA A 334 22.18 -13.80 6.06
N CYS A 335 21.91 -12.54 5.73
CA CYS A 335 22.89 -11.45 5.91
C CYS A 335 22.68 -10.54 7.14
N VAL A 336 21.88 -10.94 8.15
CA VAL A 336 21.73 -10.19 9.41
C VAL A 336 21.98 -11.05 10.66
N ALA A 337 22.54 -12.26 10.52
CA ALA A 337 22.82 -13.13 11.68
C ALA A 337 24.30 -13.42 11.95
N ILE A 338 25.24 -12.72 11.30
CA ILE A 338 26.65 -12.73 11.70
C ILE A 338 27.12 -11.28 11.74
N LEU A 339 26.96 -10.67 12.91
CA LEU A 339 27.82 -9.66 13.53
C LEU A 339 26.98 -8.96 14.61
N ARG A 340 26.60 -9.69 15.65
CA ARG A 340 26.66 -9.27 17.06
C ARG A 340 26.36 -10.46 17.98
N PHE A 341 27.22 -10.60 18.97
CA PHE A 341 27.25 -11.55 20.09
C PHE A 341 27.86 -12.94 19.84
N ASP A 342 29.08 -13.12 20.34
CA ASP A 342 29.23 -14.04 21.48
C ASP A 342 30.05 -13.35 22.60
N PRO A 343 29.63 -13.41 23.88
CA PRO A 343 30.35 -12.90 25.03
C PRO A 343 31.20 -13.99 25.71
N ARG A 344 32.32 -13.55 26.31
CA ARG A 344 33.24 -14.23 27.28
C ARG A 344 34.44 -15.00 26.71
N GLY A 345 35.63 -14.69 27.22
CA GLY A 345 36.78 -15.60 27.24
C GLY A 345 38.19 -14.99 27.30
N VAL A 346 38.61 -14.55 28.50
CA VAL A 346 39.96 -14.71 29.12
C VAL A 346 41.19 -14.88 28.19
N PHE A 347 42.06 -13.88 28.10
CA PHE A 347 43.35 -13.76 28.83
C PHE A 347 43.89 -12.33 28.71
#